data_AF-A0A1R3W5N9-F1
#
_entry.id   AF-A0A1R3W5N9-F1
#
_cell.length_a   1.000
_cell.length_b   1.000
_cell.length_c   1.000
_cell.angle_alpha   90.00
_cell.angle_beta   90.00
_cell.angle_gamma   90.00
#
_symmetry.space_group_name_H-M   'P 1'
#
loop_
_entity.id
_entity.type
_entity.pdbx_description
1 polymer ?
#
loop_
_entity_poly.entity_id
_entity_poly.type
_entity_poly.pdbx_seq_one_letter_code
_entity_poly.pdbx_strand_id
1 'polypeptide(L)'
;MDAVTTLTPDADEELRELRRRAYGPQSSGLSAAELARLEDLEGRARGAAVQTDPLPAEADAAAPPHPAPPIEPTPGAPSVSDAAVASSSSDPVLPPPRRRRWPLWVAGGAGLAAGIALTLGVTSLGERAPDATQRPIENVPLPDVGSGGALDLESLRTYERWNDVSLWTVDRLDGATCLVMAGGGDDDPAAWYGTMQCSRDGLDPQIDFTVWPGMASMIGVDLPADSSVRFVARRGVIDVWVDAAGEISGS
;
A
#
# COMPACT_ATOMS: atom_id res chain seq x y z
N MET A 1 37.45 -9.95 -18.34
CA MET A 1 37.69 -8.59 -17.81
C MET A 1 37.21 -7.65 -18.90
N ASP A 2 35.91 -7.36 -18.90
CA ASP A 2 35.33 -6.45 -19.88
C ASP A 2 35.65 -5.02 -19.45
N ALA A 3 36.16 -4.22 -20.38
CA ALA A 3 36.55 -2.84 -20.09
C ALA A 3 35.30 -2.04 -19.68
N VAL A 4 35.35 -1.44 -18.49
CA VAL A 4 34.32 -0.52 -18.01
C VAL A 4 34.22 0.61 -19.03
N THR A 5 33.09 0.65 -19.75
CA THR A 5 32.86 1.64 -20.80
C THR A 5 32.22 2.86 -20.16
N THR A 6 33.04 3.71 -19.54
CA THR A 6 32.59 5.05 -19.14
C THR A 6 32.29 5.88 -20.37
N LEU A 7 31.21 6.68 -20.33
CA LEU A 7 30.95 7.67 -21.37
C LEU A 7 32.12 8.65 -21.49
N THR A 8 32.45 9.00 -22.73
CA THR A 8 33.41 10.07 -22.98
C THR A 8 32.80 11.42 -22.58
N PRO A 9 33.60 12.43 -22.18
CA PRO A 9 33.09 13.76 -21.82
C PRO A 9 32.21 14.39 -22.91
N ASP A 10 32.59 14.24 -24.18
CA ASP A 10 31.82 14.74 -25.33
C ASP A 10 30.44 14.08 -25.43
N ALA A 11 30.34 12.78 -25.12
CA ALA A 11 29.08 12.05 -25.17
C ALA A 11 28.16 12.41 -24.00
N ASP A 12 28.72 12.76 -22.83
CA ASP A 12 27.94 13.30 -21.71
C ASP A 12 27.37 14.70 -22.03
N GLU A 13 28.17 15.55 -22.69
CA GLU A 13 27.70 16.87 -23.13
C GLU A 13 26.60 16.75 -24.19
N GLU A 14 26.77 15.87 -25.17
CA GLU A 14 25.74 15.56 -26.18
C GLU A 14 24.45 15.06 -25.52
N LEU A 15 24.55 14.15 -24.54
CA LEU A 15 23.39 13.64 -23.80
C LEU A 15 22.65 14.74 -23.03
N ARG A 16 23.38 15.64 -22.35
CA ARG A 16 22.79 16.78 -21.64
C ARG A 16 22.05 17.73 -22.58
N GLU A 17 22.62 17.99 -23.76
CA GLU A 17 21.98 18.82 -24.79
C GLU A 17 20.67 18.20 -25.30
N LEU A 18 20.71 16.91 -25.68
CA LEU A 18 19.55 16.20 -26.20
C LEU A 18 18.43 16.11 -25.16
N ARG A 19 18.74 15.83 -23.88
CA ARG A 19 17.76 15.84 -22.78
C ARG A 19 17.13 17.21 -22.59
N ARG A 20 17.92 18.28 -22.66
CA ARG A 20 17.40 19.66 -22.53
C ARG A 20 16.43 19.99 -23.66
N ARG A 21 16.70 19.55 -24.88
CA ARG A 21 15.81 19.75 -26.04
C ARG A 21 14.59 18.84 -26.05
N ALA A 22 14.71 17.62 -25.54
CA ALA A 22 13.60 16.66 -25.44
C ALA A 22 12.62 17.01 -24.30
N TYR A 23 13.15 17.32 -23.11
CA TYR A 23 12.37 17.39 -21.87
C TYR A 23 12.40 18.77 -21.20
N GLY A 24 13.15 19.73 -21.72
CA GLY A 24 13.26 21.07 -21.14
C GLY A 24 12.04 21.96 -21.41
N PRO A 25 11.91 23.07 -20.67
CA PRO A 25 10.81 24.04 -20.83
C PRO A 25 10.78 24.74 -22.19
N GLN A 26 11.85 24.60 -22.99
CA GLN A 26 11.99 25.11 -24.35
C GLN A 26 12.12 23.95 -25.35
N SER A 27 11.38 22.86 -25.15
CA SER A 27 11.49 21.69 -26.03
C SER A 27 11.06 22.05 -27.45
N SER A 28 11.99 21.92 -28.39
CA SER A 28 11.76 22.23 -29.80
C SER A 28 11.34 21.00 -30.61
N GLY A 29 11.14 19.86 -29.93
CA GLY A 29 11.09 18.54 -30.57
C GLY A 29 12.47 18.07 -31.03
N LEU A 30 12.62 16.74 -31.11
CA LEU A 30 13.78 16.07 -31.68
C LEU A 30 13.36 15.37 -32.99
N SER A 31 14.26 15.30 -33.94
CA SER A 31 14.11 14.43 -35.11
C SER A 31 14.23 12.96 -34.71
N ALA A 32 13.74 12.04 -35.56
CA ALA A 32 13.81 10.60 -35.30
C ALA A 32 15.26 10.09 -35.10
N ALA A 33 16.22 10.66 -35.84
CA ALA A 33 17.64 10.32 -35.67
C ALA A 33 18.20 10.82 -34.33
N GLU A 34 17.79 12.00 -33.88
CA GLU A 34 18.19 12.54 -32.58
C GLU A 34 17.57 11.78 -31.40
N LEU A 35 16.31 11.30 -31.55
CA LEU A 35 15.68 10.42 -30.55
C LEU A 35 16.42 9.09 -30.41
N ALA A 36 16.72 8.43 -31.54
CA ALA A 36 17.51 7.19 -31.52
C ALA A 36 18.90 7.40 -30.90
N ARG A 37 19.51 8.57 -31.15
CA ARG A 37 20.80 8.95 -30.55
C ARG A 37 20.71 9.19 -29.04
N LEU A 38 19.62 9.81 -28.58
CA LEU A 38 19.35 10.01 -27.15
C LEU A 38 19.18 8.66 -26.44
N GLU A 39 18.37 7.75 -26.99
CA GLU A 39 18.15 6.42 -26.42
C GLU A 39 19.45 5.60 -26.28
N ASP A 40 20.31 5.62 -27.30
CA ASP A 40 21.62 4.96 -27.26
C ASP A 40 22.52 5.52 -26.14
N LEU A 41 22.61 6.85 -26.03
CA LEU A 41 23.42 7.52 -25.01
C LEU A 41 22.90 7.24 -23.59
N GLU A 42 21.59 7.24 -23.39
CA GLU A 42 20.98 6.89 -22.11
C GLU A 42 21.19 5.42 -21.71
N GLY A 43 21.12 4.51 -22.69
CA GLY A 43 21.42 3.10 -22.47
C GLY A 43 22.85 2.89 -21.98
N ARG A 44 23.83 3.54 -22.62
CA ARG A 44 25.24 3.49 -22.21
C ARG A 44 25.47 4.13 -20.84
N ALA A 45 24.81 5.25 -20.54
CA ALA A 45 24.89 5.92 -19.24
C ALA A 45 24.39 5.03 -18.09
N ARG A 46 23.25 4.35 -18.31
CA ARG A 46 22.66 3.43 -17.32
C ARG A 46 23.59 2.25 -17.03
N GLY A 47 24.23 1.70 -18.07
CA GLY A 47 25.22 0.63 -17.92
C GLY A 47 26.45 1.05 -17.10
N ALA A 48 26.93 2.28 -17.29
CA ALA A 48 28.07 2.80 -16.53
C ALA A 48 27.73 3.06 -15.05
N ALA A 49 26.52 3.56 -14.74
CA ALA A 49 26.09 3.83 -13.37
C ALA A 49 26.02 2.55 -12.51
N VAL A 50 25.50 1.45 -13.06
CA VAL A 50 25.37 0.16 -12.35
C VAL A 50 26.72 -0.45 -11.96
N GLN A 51 27.79 -0.13 -12.70
CA GLN A 51 29.14 -0.66 -12.42
C GLN A 51 29.95 0.22 -11.45
N THR A 52 29.54 1.47 -11.21
CA THR A 52 30.29 2.43 -10.41
C THR A 52 29.77 2.56 -8.98
N ASP A 53 28.83 1.71 -8.57
CA ASP A 53 28.36 1.66 -7.18
C ASP A 53 29.10 0.53 -6.43
N PRO A 54 30.29 0.79 -5.86
CA PRO A 54 30.82 -0.12 -4.86
C PRO A 54 29.84 -0.08 -3.69
N LEU A 55 29.06 -1.16 -3.55
CA LEU A 55 28.26 -1.49 -2.38
C LEU A 55 28.90 -0.83 -1.16
N PRO A 56 28.27 0.19 -0.53
CA PRO A 56 28.83 0.79 0.66
C PRO A 56 29.00 -0.34 1.67
N ALA A 57 30.26 -0.66 1.98
CA ALA A 57 30.60 -1.55 3.07
C ALA A 57 29.84 -1.04 4.28
N GLU A 58 28.97 -1.90 4.84
CA GLU A 58 28.11 -1.62 5.97
C GLU A 58 28.89 -0.90 7.06
N ALA A 59 28.83 0.44 7.03
CA ALA A 59 29.24 1.27 8.13
C ALA A 59 28.13 1.12 9.15
N ASP A 60 28.41 0.27 10.13
CA ASP A 60 27.71 0.09 11.39
C ASP A 60 27.54 1.45 12.09
N ALA A 61 26.56 2.22 11.61
CA ALA A 61 26.21 3.53 12.12
C ALA A 61 25.00 3.34 13.04
N ALA A 62 25.30 3.05 14.29
CA ALA A 62 24.37 3.14 15.40
C ALA A 62 23.58 4.46 15.30
N ALA A 63 22.28 4.34 15.03
CA ALA A 63 21.36 5.46 15.06
C ALA A 63 21.35 6.08 16.47
N PRO A 64 21.54 7.42 16.62
CA PRO A 64 21.37 8.07 17.90
C PRO A 64 19.89 7.98 18.33
N PRO A 65 19.60 7.74 19.63
CA PRO A 65 18.24 7.69 20.12
C PRO A 65 17.57 9.07 19.97
N HIS A 66 16.48 9.12 19.21
CA HIS A 66 15.61 10.29 19.17
C HIS A 66 14.96 10.51 20.55
N PRO A 67 15.04 11.72 21.13
CA PRO A 67 14.33 12.04 22.36
C PRO A 67 12.82 12.15 22.08
N ALA A 68 12.03 11.42 22.86
CA ALA A 68 10.57 11.47 22.83
C ALA A 68 10.06 12.89 23.20
N PRO A 69 8.98 13.37 22.58
CA PRO A 69 8.35 14.63 22.98
C PRO A 69 7.69 14.52 24.37
N PRO A 70 7.64 15.61 25.16
CA PRO A 70 7.06 15.63 26.48
C PRO A 70 5.53 15.54 26.40
N ILE A 71 4.95 14.58 27.11
CA ILE A 71 3.51 14.46 27.32
C ILE A 71 3.12 15.47 28.40
N GLU A 72 2.39 16.52 28.03
CA GLU A 72 1.73 17.41 28.97
C GLU A 72 0.48 16.74 29.55
N PRO A 73 0.33 16.68 30.90
CA PRO A 73 -0.90 16.24 31.53
C PRO A 73 -1.89 17.40 31.64
N THR A 74 -3.05 17.29 30.97
CA THR A 74 -4.20 18.17 31.18
C THR A 74 -4.98 17.75 32.43
N PRO A 75 -5.14 18.61 33.46
CA PRO A 75 -6.02 18.37 34.59
C PRO A 75 -7.34 19.14 34.41
N GLY A 76 -8.47 18.41 34.37
CA GLY A 76 -9.79 19.00 34.21
C GLY A 76 -10.91 18.15 34.84
N ALA A 77 -11.01 18.28 36.16
CA ALA A 77 -12.12 18.19 37.12
C ALA A 77 -13.55 17.63 36.74
N PRO A 78 -14.35 17.23 37.76
CA PRO A 78 -15.49 16.31 37.67
C PRO A 78 -16.85 17.01 37.53
N SER A 79 -17.90 16.27 37.15
CA SER A 79 -19.27 16.62 37.58
C SER A 79 -20.21 15.42 37.68
N VAL A 80 -20.96 15.46 38.77
CA VAL A 80 -21.91 14.52 39.36
C VAL A 80 -23.27 14.62 38.66
N SER A 81 -24.05 13.53 38.61
CA SER A 81 -25.49 13.57 38.96
C SER A 81 -26.17 12.18 38.95
N ASP A 82 -26.82 11.92 40.09
CA ASP A 82 -27.72 10.82 40.43
C ASP A 82 -28.86 10.58 39.45
N ALA A 83 -29.27 9.32 39.33
CA ALA A 83 -30.68 8.95 39.21
C ALA A 83 -30.93 7.57 39.82
N ALA A 84 -31.56 7.60 40.99
CA ALA A 84 -32.10 6.44 41.69
C ALA A 84 -33.30 5.84 40.95
N VAL A 85 -33.35 4.51 40.84
CA VAL A 85 -34.62 3.77 40.75
C VAL A 85 -34.52 2.55 41.65
N ALA A 86 -35.37 2.56 42.67
CA ALA A 86 -35.58 1.47 43.60
C ALA A 86 -36.31 0.30 42.92
N SER A 87 -35.93 -0.93 43.27
CA SER A 87 -36.81 -2.09 43.21
C SER A 87 -36.43 -3.05 44.33
N SER A 88 -37.36 -3.21 45.26
CA SER A 88 -37.33 -4.21 46.33
C SER A 88 -37.77 -5.57 45.77
N SER A 89 -37.09 -6.66 46.10
CA SER A 89 -37.64 -7.70 47.00
C SER A 89 -36.75 -8.95 47.09
N SER A 90 -36.68 -9.49 48.31
CA SER A 90 -36.53 -10.91 48.69
C SER A 90 -35.13 -11.53 48.61
N ASP A 91 -34.36 -11.32 49.67
CA ASP A 91 -33.11 -12.03 49.98
C ASP A 91 -33.38 -13.44 50.55
N PRO A 92 -32.77 -14.51 50.00
CA PRO A 92 -32.57 -15.76 50.72
C PRO A 92 -31.42 -15.62 51.73
N VAL A 93 -31.64 -16.11 52.95
CA VAL A 93 -30.63 -16.12 54.04
C VAL A 93 -29.46 -17.04 53.64
N LEU A 94 -28.36 -16.44 53.20
CA LEU A 94 -27.12 -17.13 52.85
C LEU A 94 -26.18 -17.25 54.08
N PRO A 95 -25.39 -18.34 54.17
CA PRO A 95 -24.44 -18.57 55.27
C PRO A 95 -23.31 -17.53 55.29
N PRO A 96 -22.67 -17.31 56.46
CA PRO A 96 -21.68 -16.25 56.63
C PRO A 96 -20.52 -16.39 55.64
N PRO A 97 -20.11 -15.31 54.95
CA PRO A 97 -19.05 -15.36 53.97
C PRO A 97 -17.71 -15.64 54.67
N ARG A 98 -17.13 -16.81 54.39
CA ARG A 98 -15.71 -17.07 54.69
C ARG A 98 -14.89 -16.04 53.91
N ARG A 99 -14.42 -14.98 54.59
CA ARG A 99 -13.49 -13.98 54.06
C ARG A 99 -12.18 -14.66 53.72
N ARG A 100 -12.11 -15.24 52.52
CA ARG A 100 -10.89 -15.76 51.92
C ARG A 100 -9.99 -14.55 51.71
N ARG A 101 -8.92 -14.45 52.50
CA ARG A 101 -7.90 -13.41 52.36
C ARG A 101 -7.14 -13.69 51.07
N TRP A 102 -7.58 -13.09 49.97
CA TRP A 102 -6.83 -13.14 48.71
C TRP A 102 -5.60 -12.26 48.87
N PRO A 103 -4.39 -12.78 48.58
CA PRO A 103 -3.17 -12.00 48.67
C PRO A 103 -3.26 -10.81 47.69
N LEU A 104 -2.93 -9.61 48.18
CA LEU A 104 -3.01 -8.34 47.46
C LEU A 104 -2.28 -8.35 46.10
N TRP A 105 -1.32 -9.24 45.91
CA TRP A 105 -0.61 -9.45 44.64
C TRP A 105 -1.51 -9.90 43.48
N VAL A 106 -2.64 -10.57 43.75
CA VAL A 106 -3.58 -11.03 42.70
C VAL A 106 -4.36 -9.85 42.09
N ALA A 107 -4.58 -8.78 42.83
CA ALA A 107 -5.25 -7.58 42.32
C ALA A 107 -4.35 -6.77 41.36
N GLY A 108 -3.04 -6.75 41.58
CA GLY A 108 -2.07 -6.06 40.71
C GLY A 108 -1.92 -6.71 39.33
N GLY A 109 -1.90 -8.05 39.27
CA GLY A 109 -1.78 -8.79 38.01
C GLY A 109 -3.01 -8.67 37.10
N ALA A 110 -4.21 -8.66 37.67
CA ALA A 110 -5.45 -8.53 36.92
C ALA A 110 -5.60 -7.16 36.24
N GLY A 111 -5.16 -6.08 36.91
CA GLY A 111 -5.20 -4.72 36.34
C GLY A 111 -4.27 -4.55 35.14
N LEU A 112 -3.07 -5.13 35.18
CA LEU A 112 -2.11 -5.09 34.08
C LEU A 112 -2.62 -5.87 32.85
N ALA A 113 -3.16 -7.08 33.07
CA ALA A 113 -3.72 -7.90 32.00
C ALA A 113 -4.95 -7.25 31.35
N ALA A 114 -5.84 -6.66 32.15
CA ALA A 114 -6.99 -5.91 31.63
C ALA A 114 -6.55 -4.66 30.86
N GLY A 115 -5.52 -3.95 31.35
CA GLY A 115 -4.91 -2.82 30.65
C GLY A 115 -4.39 -3.22 29.27
N ILE A 116 -3.54 -4.24 29.18
CA ILE A 116 -2.98 -4.73 27.91
C ILE A 116 -4.07 -5.22 26.94
N ALA A 117 -5.08 -5.93 27.46
CA ALA A 117 -6.21 -6.38 26.64
C ALA A 117 -7.05 -5.22 26.09
N LEU A 118 -7.23 -4.15 26.88
CA LEU A 118 -7.89 -2.93 26.43
C LEU A 118 -7.05 -2.19 25.38
N THR A 119 -5.74 -2.05 25.58
CA THR A 119 -4.89 -1.35 24.59
C THR A 119 -4.85 -2.10 23.26
N LEU A 120 -4.74 -3.43 23.28
CA LEU A 120 -4.76 -4.26 22.06
C LEU A 120 -6.14 -4.27 21.38
N GLY A 121 -7.21 -4.29 22.17
CA GLY A 121 -8.58 -4.24 21.64
C GLY A 121 -8.91 -2.90 20.97
N VAL A 122 -8.44 -1.78 21.53
CA VAL A 122 -8.67 -0.44 20.97
C VAL A 122 -7.92 -0.26 19.65
N THR A 123 -6.70 -0.77 19.51
CA THR A 123 -5.97 -0.67 18.24
C THR A 123 -6.63 -1.45 17.11
N SER A 124 -7.31 -2.58 17.39
CA SER A 124 -8.02 -3.35 16.37
C SER A 124 -9.38 -2.76 15.97
N LEU A 125 -9.96 -1.89 16.80
CA LEU A 125 -11.27 -1.26 16.52
C LEU A 125 -11.16 -0.03 15.61
N GLY A 126 -9.94 0.42 15.29
CA GLY A 126 -9.71 1.62 14.49
C GLY A 126 -9.57 1.40 12.99
N GLU A 127 -9.29 0.17 12.53
CA GLU A 127 -9.13 -0.08 11.10
C GLU A 127 -10.51 -0.22 10.44
N ARG A 128 -10.83 0.72 9.55
CA ARG A 128 -12.04 0.64 8.72
C ARG A 128 -12.00 -0.66 7.91
N ALA A 129 -13.02 -1.49 8.08
CA ALA A 129 -13.20 -2.69 7.27
C ALA A 129 -13.25 -2.33 5.78
N PRO A 130 -12.75 -3.19 4.89
CA PRO A 130 -12.83 -2.93 3.45
C PRO A 130 -14.29 -2.85 3.01
N ASP A 131 -14.56 -1.98 2.03
CA ASP A 131 -15.89 -1.81 1.46
C ASP A 131 -16.26 -3.00 0.54
N ALA A 132 -15.26 -3.67 -0.02
CA ALA A 132 -15.42 -4.96 -0.71
C ALA A 132 -14.16 -5.84 -0.59
N THR A 133 -14.34 -7.15 -0.72
CA THR A 133 -13.23 -8.12 -0.78
C THR A 133 -13.43 -9.04 -1.97
N GLN A 134 -12.48 -9.06 -2.89
CA GLN A 134 -12.47 -9.87 -4.10
C GLN A 134 -11.74 -11.19 -3.87
N ARG A 135 -12.37 -12.30 -4.27
CA ARG A 135 -11.80 -13.64 -4.13
C ARG A 135 -11.15 -14.13 -5.42
N PRO A 136 -10.19 -15.07 -5.34
CA PRO A 136 -9.60 -15.63 -6.54
C PRO A 136 -10.63 -16.43 -7.35
N ILE A 137 -10.57 -16.33 -8.67
CA ILE A 137 -11.36 -17.12 -9.60
C ILE A 137 -10.44 -18.16 -10.25
N GLU A 138 -10.90 -19.41 -10.27
CA GLU A 138 -10.20 -20.50 -10.95
C GLU A 138 -10.61 -20.61 -12.42
N ASN A 139 -9.71 -21.10 -13.27
CA ASN A 139 -9.98 -21.46 -14.67
C ASN A 139 -10.37 -20.29 -15.59
N VAL A 140 -9.87 -19.08 -15.32
CA VAL A 140 -10.02 -17.94 -16.24
C VAL A 140 -8.89 -17.99 -17.28
N PRO A 141 -9.18 -17.74 -18.58
CA PRO A 141 -8.13 -17.56 -19.57
C PRO A 141 -7.13 -16.49 -19.12
N LEU A 142 -5.84 -16.78 -19.24
CA LEU A 142 -4.81 -15.83 -18.86
C LEU A 142 -4.93 -14.57 -19.73
N PRO A 143 -4.97 -13.37 -19.13
CA PRO A 143 -4.89 -12.14 -19.91
C PRO A 143 -3.56 -12.10 -20.66
N ASP A 144 -3.57 -11.57 -21.89
CA ASP A 144 -2.34 -11.29 -22.61
C ASP A 144 -1.63 -10.10 -21.94
N VAL A 145 -0.82 -10.39 -20.93
CA VAL A 145 -0.09 -9.39 -20.14
C VAL A 145 1.18 -8.88 -20.83
N GLY A 146 1.38 -9.25 -22.11
CA GLY A 146 2.64 -9.01 -22.81
C GLY A 146 3.76 -9.86 -22.22
N SER A 147 4.63 -10.39 -23.06
CA SER A 147 5.76 -11.25 -22.65
C SER A 147 6.93 -10.44 -22.08
N GLY A 148 6.66 -9.57 -21.10
CA GLY A 148 7.69 -8.95 -20.28
C GLY A 148 8.41 -10.03 -19.49
N GLY A 149 9.62 -10.40 -19.88
CA GLY A 149 10.36 -11.59 -19.40
C GLY A 149 10.74 -11.63 -17.91
N ALA A 150 10.17 -10.77 -17.07
CA ALA A 150 10.38 -10.74 -15.62
C ALA A 150 9.20 -11.29 -14.81
N LEU A 151 8.07 -11.64 -15.45
CA LEU A 151 6.88 -12.18 -14.78
C LEU A 151 6.88 -13.71 -14.77
N ASP A 152 6.55 -14.31 -13.63
CA ASP A 152 6.22 -15.73 -13.53
C ASP A 152 4.73 -15.93 -13.82
N LEU A 153 4.40 -16.27 -15.06
CA LEU A 153 3.00 -16.43 -15.48
C LEU A 153 2.29 -17.62 -14.81
N GLU A 154 3.01 -18.57 -14.23
CA GLU A 154 2.41 -19.70 -13.49
C GLU A 154 1.86 -19.26 -12.12
N SER A 155 2.45 -18.19 -11.57
CA SER A 155 1.98 -17.56 -10.33
C SER A 155 0.74 -16.68 -10.53
N LEU A 156 0.31 -16.44 -11.77
CA LEU A 156 -0.79 -15.53 -12.06
C LEU A 156 -2.08 -16.01 -11.37
N ARG A 157 -2.74 -15.09 -10.66
CA ARG A 157 -4.03 -15.31 -10.00
C ARG A 157 -4.98 -14.21 -10.41
N THR A 158 -6.13 -14.60 -10.96
CA THR A 158 -7.23 -13.70 -11.30
C THR A 158 -8.21 -13.64 -10.15
N TYR A 159 -8.80 -12.47 -9.92
CA TYR A 159 -9.78 -12.23 -8.85
C TYR A 159 -11.14 -11.84 -9.42
N GLU A 160 -12.16 -11.91 -8.56
CA GLU A 160 -13.47 -11.34 -8.80
C GLU A 160 -13.34 -9.88 -9.26
N ARG A 161 -14.17 -9.52 -10.24
CA ARG A 161 -14.19 -8.15 -10.75
C ARG A 161 -14.82 -7.24 -9.72
N TRP A 162 -14.20 -6.08 -9.53
CA TRP A 162 -14.81 -4.99 -8.79
C TRP A 162 -15.44 -4.02 -9.79
N ASN A 163 -16.75 -4.13 -9.99
CA ASN A 163 -17.45 -3.48 -11.11
C ASN A 163 -16.84 -3.89 -12.45
N ASP A 164 -16.50 -2.96 -13.34
CA ASP A 164 -15.86 -3.28 -14.63
C ASP A 164 -14.33 -3.39 -14.54
N VAL A 165 -13.77 -3.38 -13.33
CA VAL A 165 -12.32 -3.50 -13.10
C VAL A 165 -11.91 -4.95 -12.89
N SER A 166 -11.04 -5.44 -13.76
CA SER A 166 -10.39 -6.74 -13.64
C SER A 166 -9.12 -6.62 -12.81
N LEU A 167 -8.93 -7.57 -11.89
CA LEU A 167 -7.84 -7.57 -10.93
C LEU A 167 -7.08 -8.89 -10.99
N TRP A 168 -5.75 -8.82 -10.99
CA TRP A 168 -4.90 -10.01 -10.89
C TRP A 168 -3.62 -9.72 -10.15
N THR A 169 -3.04 -10.76 -9.56
CA THR A 169 -1.68 -10.73 -9.03
C THR A 169 -0.78 -11.62 -9.86
N VAL A 170 0.49 -11.25 -9.97
CA VAL A 170 1.52 -12.04 -10.62
C VAL A 170 2.84 -11.82 -9.89
N ASP A 171 3.55 -12.90 -9.59
CA ASP A 171 4.89 -12.83 -9.03
C ASP A 171 5.91 -12.56 -10.14
N ARG A 172 6.97 -11.87 -9.77
CA ARG A 172 8.14 -11.66 -10.59
C ARG A 172 9.19 -12.71 -10.26
N LEU A 173 10.08 -12.96 -11.21
CA LEU A 173 11.21 -13.87 -11.03
C LEU A 173 12.20 -13.43 -9.94
N ASP A 174 12.13 -12.17 -9.48
CA ASP A 174 12.92 -11.63 -8.37
C ASP A 174 12.22 -11.71 -7.00
N GLY A 175 11.06 -12.38 -6.92
CA GLY A 175 10.28 -12.56 -5.69
C GLY A 175 9.32 -11.40 -5.38
N ALA A 176 9.25 -10.35 -6.19
CA ALA A 176 8.25 -9.30 -5.98
C ALA A 176 6.85 -9.77 -6.44
N THR A 177 5.81 -9.48 -5.67
CA THR A 177 4.42 -9.69 -6.09
C THR A 177 3.86 -8.40 -6.67
N CYS A 178 3.30 -8.48 -7.87
CA CYS A 178 2.66 -7.36 -8.55
C CYS A 178 1.13 -7.49 -8.44
N LEU A 179 0.47 -6.41 -8.03
CA LEU A 179 -0.96 -6.21 -8.23
C LEU A 179 -1.16 -5.47 -9.56
N VAL A 180 -2.06 -6.00 -10.39
CA VAL A 180 -2.40 -5.42 -11.68
C VAL A 180 -3.89 -5.17 -11.73
N MET A 181 -4.24 -4.01 -12.27
CA MET A 181 -5.60 -3.55 -12.42
C MET A 181 -5.81 -3.13 -13.88
N ALA A 182 -6.83 -3.67 -14.53
CA ALA A 182 -7.25 -3.24 -15.86
C ALA A 182 -8.74 -2.91 -15.88
N GLY A 183 -9.06 -1.76 -16.50
CA GLY A 183 -10.43 -1.41 -16.85
C GLY A 183 -10.78 -1.94 -18.24
N GLY A 184 -12.07 -2.08 -18.52
CA GLY A 184 -12.56 -2.50 -19.83
C GLY A 184 -13.70 -3.49 -19.70
N GLY A 185 -14.81 -3.23 -20.38
CA GLY A 185 -15.94 -4.16 -20.43
C GLY A 185 -15.58 -5.49 -21.10
N ASP A 186 -16.52 -6.43 -21.07
CA ASP A 186 -16.32 -7.79 -21.61
C ASP A 186 -15.89 -7.82 -23.10
N ASP A 187 -16.21 -6.77 -23.85
CA ASP A 187 -15.98 -6.69 -25.29
C ASP A 187 -14.56 -6.23 -25.68
N ASP A 188 -13.83 -5.58 -24.77
CA ASP A 188 -12.44 -5.15 -25.01
C ASP A 188 -11.65 -5.04 -23.70
N PRO A 189 -11.23 -6.18 -23.11
CA PRO A 189 -10.43 -6.20 -21.89
C PRO A 189 -9.03 -5.57 -22.06
N ALA A 190 -8.64 -5.23 -23.31
CA ALA A 190 -7.36 -4.61 -23.65
C ALA A 190 -7.47 -3.11 -23.94
N ALA A 191 -8.67 -2.51 -23.91
CA ALA A 191 -8.90 -1.10 -24.26
C ALA A 191 -8.23 -0.08 -23.33
N TRP A 192 -7.77 -0.50 -22.14
CA TRP A 192 -7.24 0.41 -21.12
C TRP A 192 -5.81 0.06 -20.71
N TYR A 193 -5.01 1.11 -20.43
CA TYR A 193 -3.69 0.99 -19.80
C TYR A 193 -3.85 0.46 -18.38
N GLY A 194 -3.73 -0.85 -18.21
CA GLY A 194 -3.65 -1.44 -16.88
C GLY A 194 -2.51 -0.80 -16.08
N THR A 195 -2.74 -0.51 -14.81
CA THR A 195 -1.67 -0.11 -13.89
C THR A 195 -1.15 -1.34 -13.17
N MET A 196 0.16 -1.39 -12.95
CA MET A 196 0.83 -2.48 -12.26
C MET A 196 1.72 -1.89 -11.18
N GLN A 197 1.54 -2.36 -9.94
CA GLN A 197 2.36 -1.96 -8.82
C GLN A 197 2.87 -3.20 -8.10
N CYS A 198 4.20 -3.29 -7.98
CA CYS A 198 4.86 -4.43 -7.36
C CYS A 198 5.42 -4.05 -5.99
N SER A 199 5.31 -4.98 -5.05
CA SER A 199 5.93 -4.91 -3.74
C SER A 199 6.94 -6.04 -3.61
N ARG A 200 7.98 -5.83 -2.79
CA ARG A 200 8.92 -6.90 -2.44
C ARG A 200 8.27 -7.86 -1.44
N ASP A 201 8.87 -9.04 -1.30
CA ASP A 201 8.49 -10.05 -0.31
C ASP A 201 8.14 -9.47 1.06
N GLY A 202 6.99 -9.89 1.58
CA GLY A 202 6.48 -9.49 2.89
C GLY A 202 5.71 -8.17 2.93
N LEU A 203 5.62 -7.44 1.81
CA LEU A 203 4.77 -6.26 1.68
C LEU A 203 3.57 -6.57 0.79
N ASP A 204 2.39 -6.17 1.22
CA ASP A 204 1.16 -6.30 0.43
C ASP A 204 1.19 -5.29 -0.73
N PRO A 205 1.12 -5.71 -2.01
CA PRO A 205 1.09 -4.76 -3.11
C PRO A 205 -0.25 -4.01 -3.10
N GLN A 206 -0.17 -2.71 -3.35
CA GLN A 206 -1.31 -1.80 -3.33
C GLN A 206 -1.34 -0.93 -4.58
N ILE A 207 -2.55 -0.59 -5.03
CA ILE A 207 -2.80 0.41 -6.08
C ILE A 207 -3.83 1.39 -5.52
N ASP A 208 -3.47 2.67 -5.52
CA ASP A 208 -4.36 3.77 -5.17
C ASP A 208 -4.65 4.58 -6.43
N PHE A 209 -5.92 4.93 -6.68
CA PHE A 209 -6.23 5.91 -7.73
C PHE A 209 -7.36 6.85 -7.32
N THR A 210 -7.32 8.05 -7.91
CA THR A 210 -8.35 9.08 -7.77
C THR A 210 -9.27 9.04 -8.99
N VAL A 211 -10.58 8.98 -8.76
CA VAL A 211 -11.63 9.00 -9.77
C VAL A 211 -11.70 10.40 -10.38
N TRP A 212 -11.27 10.57 -11.63
CA TRP A 212 -11.40 11.85 -12.34
C TRP A 212 -12.72 11.94 -13.12
N PRO A 213 -13.16 13.15 -13.55
CA PRO A 213 -14.43 13.33 -14.26
C PRO A 213 -14.53 12.50 -15.56
N GLY A 214 -15.43 11.51 -15.60
CA GLY A 214 -15.61 10.59 -16.73
C GLY A 214 -15.00 9.20 -16.53
N MET A 215 -14.13 9.03 -15.53
CA MET A 215 -13.60 7.72 -15.15
C MET A 215 -14.70 6.81 -14.60
N ALA A 216 -15.59 7.36 -13.76
CA ALA A 216 -16.64 6.58 -13.09
C ALA A 216 -17.49 5.76 -14.09
N SER A 217 -17.93 6.38 -15.19
CA SER A 217 -18.65 5.70 -16.27
C SER A 217 -17.83 4.65 -17.01
N MET A 218 -16.51 4.79 -17.02
CA MET A 218 -15.61 3.89 -17.72
C MET A 218 -15.30 2.62 -16.94
N ILE A 219 -15.21 2.71 -15.62
CA ILE A 219 -14.99 1.57 -14.72
C ILE A 219 -16.30 1.02 -14.13
N GLY A 220 -17.45 1.49 -14.64
CA GLY A 220 -18.77 0.99 -14.25
C GLY A 220 -19.14 1.29 -12.79
N VAL A 221 -18.62 2.37 -12.21
CA VAL A 221 -18.89 2.73 -10.81
C VAL A 221 -19.71 4.01 -10.70
N ASP A 222 -20.56 4.09 -9.69
CA ASP A 222 -21.27 5.31 -9.31
C ASP A 222 -20.50 6.03 -8.20
N LEU A 223 -19.35 6.59 -8.55
CA LEU A 223 -18.51 7.37 -7.62
C LEU A 223 -18.38 8.81 -8.11
N PRO A 224 -18.45 9.80 -7.20
CA PRO A 224 -18.19 11.18 -7.56
C PRO A 224 -16.73 11.35 -8.01
N ALA A 225 -16.49 12.37 -8.84
CA ALA A 225 -15.12 12.81 -9.11
C ALA A 225 -14.41 13.17 -7.79
N ASP A 226 -13.09 13.00 -7.79
CA ASP A 226 -12.18 13.16 -6.66
C ASP A 226 -12.31 12.09 -5.56
N SER A 227 -13.17 11.08 -5.74
CA SER A 227 -13.14 9.88 -4.89
C SER A 227 -11.81 9.16 -4.99
N SER A 228 -11.36 8.52 -3.93
CA SER A 228 -10.18 7.65 -3.94
C SER A 228 -10.57 6.19 -3.75
N VAL A 229 -9.97 5.30 -4.54
CA VAL A 229 -10.13 3.85 -4.42
C VAL A 229 -8.76 3.22 -4.21
N ARG A 230 -8.65 2.38 -3.18
CA ARG A 230 -7.46 1.62 -2.82
C ARG A 230 -7.73 0.14 -2.96
N PHE A 231 -6.83 -0.55 -3.66
CA PHE A 231 -6.80 -2.02 -3.78
C PHE A 231 -5.56 -2.52 -3.07
N VAL A 232 -5.71 -3.50 -2.19
CA VAL A 232 -4.57 -4.14 -1.50
C VAL A 232 -4.70 -5.65 -1.65
N ALA A 233 -3.69 -6.29 -2.24
CA ALA A 233 -3.64 -7.74 -2.29
C ALA A 233 -3.01 -8.27 -1.01
N ARG A 234 -3.78 -9.02 -0.21
CA ARG A 234 -3.30 -9.59 1.04
C ARG A 234 -3.86 -10.99 1.23
N ARG A 235 -3.00 -11.94 1.63
CA ARG A 235 -3.41 -13.32 1.98
C ARG A 235 -4.31 -13.99 0.94
N GLY A 236 -4.07 -13.75 -0.35
CA GLY A 236 -4.82 -14.36 -1.43
C GLY A 236 -6.22 -13.78 -1.66
N VAL A 237 -6.53 -12.59 -1.14
CA VAL A 237 -7.70 -11.79 -1.50
C VAL A 237 -7.27 -10.38 -1.91
N ILE A 238 -8.14 -9.64 -2.59
CA ILE A 238 -7.95 -8.20 -2.81
C ILE A 238 -9.02 -7.45 -2.05
N ASP A 239 -8.61 -6.70 -1.05
CA ASP A 239 -9.49 -5.81 -0.30
C ASP A 239 -9.56 -4.45 -1.02
N VAL A 240 -10.75 -3.86 -1.04
CA VAL A 240 -11.07 -2.60 -1.72
C VAL A 240 -11.61 -1.61 -0.69
N TRP A 241 -11.01 -0.43 -0.63
CA TRP A 241 -11.49 0.70 0.15
C TRP A 241 -11.89 1.83 -0.78
N VAL A 242 -13.05 2.41 -0.52
CA VAL A 242 -13.63 3.50 -1.28
C VAL A 242 -13.85 4.66 -0.33
N ASP A 243 -13.35 5.80 -0.76
CA ASP A 243 -13.64 7.06 -0.11
C ASP A 243 -14.18 8.06 -1.12
N ALA A 244 -15.48 8.30 -0.99
CA ALA A 244 -16.25 9.19 -1.84
C ALA A 244 -15.95 10.69 -1.61
N ALA A 245 -15.21 11.03 -0.55
CA ALA A 245 -14.88 12.41 -0.19
C ALA A 245 -13.43 12.81 -0.54
N GLY A 246 -12.61 11.86 -1.01
CA GLY A 246 -11.19 12.10 -1.30
C GLY A 246 -10.31 12.28 -0.05
N GLU A 247 -10.76 11.83 1.12
CA GLU A 247 -10.03 11.91 2.39
C GLU A 247 -8.95 10.81 2.58
N ILE A 248 -8.81 9.80 1.71
CA ILE A 248 -7.66 8.87 1.71
C ILE A 248 -6.43 9.58 1.13
N SER A 249 -5.98 10.60 1.84
CA SER A 249 -4.70 11.27 1.64
C SER A 249 -3.88 11.14 2.93
N GLY A 250 -3.32 9.96 3.17
CA GLY A 250 -2.28 9.78 4.19
C GLY A 250 -2.46 8.59 5.12
N SER A 251 -1.76 7.50 4.83
CA SER A 251 -1.33 6.49 5.81
C SER A 251 0.10 6.10 5.49
#